data_AF-A0A2V5XDA5-F1
#
_entry.id   AF-A0A2V5XDA5-F1
#
_cell.length_a   1.000
_cell.length_b   1.000
_cell.length_c   1.000
_cell.angle_alpha   90.00
_cell.angle_beta   90.00
_cell.angle_gamma   90.00
#
_symmetry.space_group_name_H-M   'P 1'
#
loop_
_entity.id
_entity.type
_entity.pdbx_description
1 polymer ?
#
loop_
_entity_poly.entity_id
_entity_poly.type
_entity_poly.pdbx_seq_one_letter_code
_entity_poly.pdbx_strand_id
1 'polypeptide(L)'
;MSRRSRPIKTRRVYVAASRRLAGSPPLMIPTRWVKFLFAIFLLPVCAILTQTFFTVFARATITQRLWAGQEFWFFSLGAVLWLIAFIGLPRPILLYVFGHELTHAVWIWLMGGRVSRFRVGRDGGHVVTNRTNFWIALAPYFFPLYSILAIAIYGVLSFFYNVQPYGRLLYAVIGATWAFHLTFTCSMIPKNQTDLRDHGTFFSVAVIYLMNLGLLSVMLIVASPHITFVSFGADLAKNLGNFSRWVGDLSDKFVQGAHH
;
A
#
# COMPACT_ATOMS: atom_id res chain seq x y z
N MET A 1 -4.32 -32.15 52.64
CA MET A 1 -5.59 -31.87 51.93
C MET A 1 -5.35 -30.82 50.85
N SER A 2 -5.16 -31.24 49.60
CA SER A 2 -4.90 -30.36 48.45
C SER A 2 -6.22 -30.10 47.69
N ARG A 3 -6.69 -28.85 47.66
CA ARG A 3 -7.85 -28.43 46.88
C ARG A 3 -7.42 -28.16 45.43
N ARG A 4 -7.68 -29.13 44.54
CA ARG A 4 -7.61 -28.94 43.08
C ARG A 4 -8.69 -27.95 42.62
N SER A 5 -8.29 -26.83 42.04
CA SER A 5 -9.17 -25.90 41.33
C SER A 5 -9.64 -26.54 40.01
N ARG A 6 -10.96 -26.54 39.79
CA ARG A 6 -11.58 -27.01 38.54
C ARG A 6 -11.46 -25.93 37.46
N PRO A 7 -11.21 -26.27 36.19
CA PRO A 7 -11.16 -25.29 35.12
C PRO A 7 -12.58 -24.78 34.79
N ILE A 8 -12.75 -23.46 34.74
CA ILE A 8 -13.98 -22.79 34.33
C ILE A 8 -14.16 -23.01 32.82
N LYS A 9 -15.13 -23.85 32.44
CA LYS A 9 -15.58 -23.99 31.05
C LYS A 9 -16.32 -22.72 30.64
N THR A 10 -15.67 -21.84 29.86
CA THR A 10 -16.35 -20.76 29.13
C THR A 10 -17.24 -21.35 28.04
N ARG A 11 -18.53 -21.47 28.32
CA ARG A 11 -19.58 -21.82 27.36
C ARG A 11 -19.78 -20.60 26.44
N ARG A 12 -19.37 -20.70 25.17
CA ARG A 12 -19.74 -19.69 24.16
C ARG A 12 -21.24 -19.80 23.92
N VAL A 13 -21.99 -18.78 24.33
CA VAL A 13 -23.42 -18.64 24.01
C VAL A 13 -23.52 -18.10 22.59
N TYR A 14 -23.93 -18.94 21.65
CA TYR A 14 -24.43 -18.47 20.37
C TYR A 14 -25.85 -17.97 20.60
N VAL A 15 -26.07 -16.66 20.54
CA VAL A 15 -27.42 -16.10 20.49
C VAL A 15 -27.99 -16.48 19.12
N ALA A 16 -28.88 -17.46 19.11
CA ALA A 16 -29.65 -17.82 17.93
C ALA A 16 -30.56 -16.63 17.58
N ALA A 17 -30.26 -15.95 16.48
CA ALA A 17 -31.14 -14.93 15.93
C ALA A 17 -32.47 -15.59 15.57
N SER A 18 -33.55 -15.09 16.19
CA SER A 18 -34.94 -15.45 15.89
C SER A 18 -35.18 -15.41 14.38
N ARG A 19 -35.67 -16.52 13.81
CA ARG A 19 -36.15 -16.60 12.42
C ARG A 19 -37.31 -15.62 12.24
N ARG A 20 -37.02 -14.44 11.69
CA ARG A 20 -38.04 -13.65 11.00
C ARG A 20 -38.22 -14.27 9.62
N LEU A 21 -39.47 -14.52 9.24
CA LEU A 21 -39.89 -14.99 7.92
C LEU A 21 -39.22 -14.13 6.85
N ALA A 22 -38.32 -14.74 6.07
CA ALA A 22 -37.58 -14.07 5.02
C ALA A 22 -38.52 -13.86 3.82
N GLY A 23 -38.92 -12.61 3.59
CA GLY A 23 -39.23 -12.19 2.23
C GLY A 23 -38.00 -12.41 1.34
N SER A 24 -38.21 -12.72 0.07
CA SER A 24 -37.13 -12.89 -0.90
C SER A 24 -36.12 -11.76 -0.74
N PRO A 25 -34.82 -12.06 -0.49
CA PRO A 25 -33.83 -11.00 -0.38
C PRO A 25 -33.87 -10.17 -1.67
N PRO A 26 -33.83 -8.83 -1.59
CA PRO A 26 -33.70 -8.02 -2.79
C PRO A 26 -32.49 -8.52 -3.58
N LEU A 27 -32.57 -8.50 -4.91
CA LEU A 27 -31.45 -8.83 -5.80
C LEU A 27 -30.32 -7.81 -5.54
N MET A 28 -29.48 -8.10 -4.56
CA MET A 28 -28.33 -7.28 -4.21
C MET A 28 -27.14 -7.80 -5.00
N ILE A 29 -26.61 -6.99 -5.92
CA ILE A 29 -25.36 -7.30 -6.61
C ILE A 29 -24.25 -7.38 -5.55
N PRO A 30 -23.52 -8.49 -5.42
CA PRO A 30 -22.44 -8.58 -4.46
C PRO A 30 -21.38 -7.51 -4.78
N THR A 31 -20.99 -6.72 -3.78
CA THR A 31 -20.07 -5.58 -3.91
C THR A 31 -18.72 -5.95 -4.53
N ARG A 32 -18.33 -7.23 -4.46
CA ARG A 32 -17.11 -7.78 -5.09
C ARG A 32 -17.15 -7.72 -6.61
N TRP A 33 -18.30 -7.92 -7.24
CA TRP A 33 -18.44 -7.82 -8.70
C TRP A 33 -18.32 -6.40 -9.20
N VAL A 34 -18.93 -5.45 -8.47
CA VAL A 34 -18.78 -4.02 -8.74
C VAL A 34 -17.30 -3.63 -8.64
N LYS A 35 -16.62 -4.03 -7.57
CA LYS A 35 -15.18 -3.77 -7.40
C LYS A 35 -14.30 -4.44 -8.46
N PHE A 36 -14.69 -5.61 -8.95
CA PHE A 36 -13.99 -6.27 -10.07
C PHE A 36 -14.08 -5.42 -11.35
N LEU A 37 -15.25 -4.90 -11.70
CA LEU A 37 -15.40 -3.98 -12.83
C LEU A 37 -14.54 -2.71 -12.64
N PHE A 38 -14.57 -2.10 -11.46
CA PHE A 38 -13.69 -0.98 -11.14
C PHE A 38 -12.21 -1.33 -11.32
N ALA A 39 -11.80 -2.53 -10.93
CA ALA A 39 -10.42 -2.98 -11.09
C ALA A 39 -9.99 -3.08 -12.56
N ILE A 40 -10.90 -3.46 -13.47
CA ILE A 40 -10.64 -3.44 -14.92
C ILE A 40 -10.35 -2.00 -15.38
N PHE A 41 -11.16 -1.03 -14.97
CA PHE A 41 -10.93 0.39 -15.30
C PHE A 41 -9.70 0.99 -14.63
N LEU A 42 -9.22 0.40 -13.53
CA LEU A 42 -7.95 0.79 -12.92
C LEU A 42 -6.73 0.30 -13.72
N LEU A 43 -6.83 -0.76 -14.52
CA LEU A 43 -5.68 -1.29 -15.26
C LEU A 43 -5.07 -0.29 -16.24
N PRO A 44 -5.83 0.45 -17.08
CA PRO A 44 -5.28 1.53 -17.88
C PRO A 44 -4.55 2.59 -17.05
N VAL A 45 -5.11 2.97 -15.89
CA VAL A 45 -4.50 3.95 -14.98
C VAL A 45 -3.17 3.44 -14.44
N CYS A 46 -3.12 2.16 -14.02
CA CYS A 46 -1.89 1.50 -13.63
C CYS A 46 -0.87 1.55 -14.77
N ALA A 47 -1.24 1.11 -15.98
CA ALA A 47 -0.35 1.08 -17.13
C ALA A 47 0.22 2.46 -17.50
N ILE A 48 -0.63 3.49 -17.52
CA ILE A 48 -0.22 4.88 -17.82
C ILE A 48 0.73 5.40 -16.74
N LEU A 49 0.45 5.15 -15.46
CA LEU A 49 1.35 5.55 -14.38
C LEU A 49 2.69 4.81 -14.45
N THR A 50 2.68 3.52 -14.78
CA THR A 50 3.88 2.69 -14.97
C THR A 50 4.73 3.23 -16.11
N GLN A 51 4.12 3.49 -17.27
CA GLN A 51 4.79 4.08 -18.42
C GLN A 51 5.40 5.44 -18.07
N THR A 52 4.65 6.28 -17.37
CA THR A 52 5.10 7.62 -16.95
C THR A 52 6.28 7.50 -15.99
N PHE A 53 6.16 6.67 -14.95
CA PHE A 53 7.22 6.42 -13.97
C PHE A 53 8.52 5.98 -14.66
N PHE A 54 8.49 4.96 -15.51
CA PHE A 54 9.70 4.47 -16.17
C PHE A 54 10.27 5.47 -17.18
N THR A 55 9.43 6.21 -17.90
CA THR A 55 9.89 7.26 -18.82
C THR A 55 10.62 8.37 -18.07
N VAL A 56 10.04 8.84 -16.97
CA VAL A 56 10.62 9.90 -16.14
C VAL A 56 11.85 9.39 -15.40
N PHE A 57 11.83 8.17 -14.87
CA PHE A 57 12.96 7.53 -14.21
C PHE A 57 14.16 7.34 -15.15
N ALA A 58 13.93 6.87 -16.37
CA ALA A 58 14.98 6.74 -17.39
C ALA A 58 15.58 8.10 -17.74
N ARG A 59 14.74 9.13 -17.93
CA ARG A 59 15.19 10.51 -18.13
C ARG A 59 16.04 10.99 -16.94
N ALA A 60 15.55 10.82 -15.72
CA ALA A 60 16.26 11.21 -14.49
C ALA A 60 17.65 10.54 -14.41
N THR A 61 17.72 9.25 -14.72
CA THR A 61 18.93 8.45 -14.59
C THR A 61 19.95 8.79 -15.67
N ILE A 62 19.52 8.89 -16.92
CA ILE A 62 20.40 9.07 -18.08
C ILE A 62 20.81 10.53 -18.24
N THR A 63 19.86 11.46 -18.26
CA THR A 63 20.14 12.86 -18.61
C THR A 63 20.46 13.72 -17.39
N GLN A 64 19.82 13.43 -16.25
CA GLN A 64 19.94 14.24 -15.04
C GLN A 64 20.88 13.64 -13.99
N ARG A 65 21.51 12.50 -14.30
CA ARG A 65 22.46 11.80 -13.43
C ARG A 65 21.92 11.61 -12.01
N LEU A 66 20.68 11.13 -11.86
CA LEU A 66 20.08 10.79 -10.56
C LEU A 66 21.03 9.98 -9.67
N TRP A 67 21.77 9.05 -10.28
CA TRP A 67 22.77 8.20 -9.63
C TRP A 67 23.99 8.95 -9.10
N ALA A 68 24.22 10.22 -9.47
CA ALA A 68 25.29 11.03 -8.91
C ALA A 68 24.90 11.67 -7.55
N GLY A 69 23.61 11.72 -7.23
CA GLY A 69 23.11 12.23 -5.96
C GLY A 69 23.48 11.31 -4.79
N GLN A 70 23.93 11.89 -3.67
CA GLN A 70 24.25 11.10 -2.47
C GLN A 70 22.97 10.48 -1.90
N GLU A 71 21.85 11.16 -2.01
CA GLU A 71 20.51 10.75 -1.57
C GLU A 71 20.13 9.41 -2.20
N PHE A 72 20.37 9.25 -3.50
CA PHE A 72 20.12 8.02 -4.24
C PHE A 72 20.95 6.85 -3.68
N TRP A 73 22.24 7.08 -3.42
CA TRP A 73 23.12 6.04 -2.89
C TRP A 73 22.78 5.64 -1.46
N PHE A 74 22.50 6.59 -0.58
CA PHE A 74 22.12 6.30 0.80
C PHE A 74 20.78 5.56 0.86
N PHE A 75 19.78 5.99 0.09
CA PHE A 75 18.52 5.26 -0.05
C PHE A 75 18.75 3.84 -0.56
N SER A 76 19.52 3.69 -1.64
CA SER A 76 19.82 2.39 -2.23
C SER A 76 20.58 1.48 -1.26
N LEU A 77 21.53 2.03 -0.51
CA LEU A 77 22.26 1.31 0.53
C LEU A 77 21.30 0.78 1.60
N GLY A 78 20.40 1.62 2.12
CA GLY A 78 19.40 1.19 3.09
C GLY A 78 18.50 0.07 2.56
N ALA A 79 18.02 0.21 1.32
CA ALA A 79 17.20 -0.80 0.67
C ALA A 79 17.96 -2.13 0.48
N VAL A 80 19.19 -2.09 -0.02
CA VAL A 80 20.04 -3.28 -0.21
C VAL A 80 20.37 -3.95 1.12
N LEU A 81 20.75 -3.19 2.15
CA LEU A 81 21.01 -3.73 3.49
C LEU A 81 19.78 -4.43 4.06
N TRP A 82 18.59 -3.85 3.87
CA TRP A 82 17.35 -4.53 4.24
C TRP A 82 17.12 -5.80 3.44
N LEU A 83 17.32 -5.80 2.12
CA LEU A 83 17.12 -7.00 1.29
C LEU A 83 18.06 -8.14 1.71
N ILE A 84 19.32 -7.82 2.01
CA ILE A 84 20.30 -8.77 2.56
C ILE A 84 19.77 -9.33 3.90
N ALA A 85 19.32 -8.47 4.81
CA ALA A 85 18.76 -8.90 6.09
C ALA A 85 17.48 -9.73 5.93
N PHE A 86 16.60 -9.39 5.00
CA PHE A 86 15.34 -10.09 4.76
C PHE A 86 15.54 -11.52 4.25
N ILE A 87 16.61 -11.74 3.47
CA ILE A 87 16.98 -13.05 2.92
C ILE A 87 17.84 -13.83 3.91
N GLY A 88 18.82 -13.18 4.55
CA GLY A 88 19.84 -13.82 5.38
C GLY A 88 19.53 -13.96 6.86
N LEU A 89 18.57 -13.20 7.41
CA LEU A 89 18.20 -13.21 8.82
C LEU A 89 16.76 -13.68 9.04
N PRO A 90 16.41 -14.16 10.25
CA PRO A 90 15.02 -14.42 10.61
C PRO A 90 14.14 -13.19 10.42
N ARG A 91 13.04 -13.34 9.68
CA ARG A 91 12.13 -12.23 9.35
C ARG A 91 11.56 -11.61 10.64
N PRO A 92 11.60 -10.28 10.81
CA PRO A 92 11.06 -9.61 12.00
C PRO A 92 9.54 -9.50 11.94
N ILE A 93 8.84 -10.65 12.00
CA ILE A 93 7.39 -10.76 11.83
C ILE A 93 6.64 -9.91 12.86
N LEU A 94 7.11 -9.84 14.11
CA LEU A 94 6.45 -9.04 15.14
C LEU A 94 6.44 -7.55 14.80
N LEU A 95 7.56 -7.02 14.28
CA LEU A 95 7.66 -5.63 13.84
C LEU A 95 6.72 -5.37 12.65
N TYR A 96 6.62 -6.32 11.73
CA TYR A 96 5.66 -6.25 10.62
C TYR A 96 4.22 -6.22 11.13
N VAL A 97 3.80 -7.19 11.96
CA VAL A 97 2.43 -7.29 12.48
C VAL A 97 2.08 -6.04 13.29
N PHE A 98 3.00 -5.54 14.12
CA PHE A 98 2.78 -4.29 14.85
C PHE A 98 2.49 -3.12 13.91
N GLY A 99 3.35 -2.93 12.89
CA GLY A 99 3.16 -1.87 11.91
C GLY A 99 1.88 -2.03 11.09
N HIS A 100 1.49 -3.27 10.78
CA HIS A 100 0.27 -3.60 10.07
C HIS A 100 -0.97 -3.17 10.84
N GLU A 101 -1.12 -3.64 12.08
CA GLU A 101 -2.27 -3.29 12.91
C GLU A 101 -2.27 -1.80 13.29
N LEU A 102 -1.10 -1.21 13.55
CA LEU A 102 -1.01 0.22 13.87
C LEU A 102 -1.44 1.07 12.68
N THR A 103 -1.12 0.66 11.46
CA THR A 103 -1.57 1.35 10.24
C THR A 103 -3.10 1.29 10.12
N HIS A 104 -3.73 0.14 10.39
CA HIS A 104 -5.19 0.04 10.49
C HIS A 104 -5.74 1.06 11.50
N ALA A 105 -5.19 1.08 12.72
CA ALA A 105 -5.63 1.99 13.77
C ALA A 105 -5.52 3.47 13.38
N VAL A 106 -4.40 3.87 12.76
CA VAL A 106 -4.19 5.24 12.25
C VAL A 106 -5.26 5.60 11.22
N TRP A 107 -5.51 4.73 10.23
CA TRP A 107 -6.50 4.99 9.19
C TRP A 107 -7.93 4.98 9.73
N ILE A 108 -8.24 4.15 10.72
CA ILE A 108 -9.51 4.19 11.44
C ILE A 108 -9.71 5.57 12.07
N TRP A 109 -8.71 6.11 12.78
CA TRP A 109 -8.79 7.43 13.40
C TRP A 109 -8.91 8.56 12.37
N LEU A 110 -8.09 8.54 11.31
CA LEU A 110 -8.15 9.53 10.22
C LEU A 110 -9.52 9.54 9.54
N MET A 111 -10.15 8.37 9.44
CA MET A 111 -11.49 8.22 8.90
C MET A 111 -12.58 8.45 9.95
N GLY A 112 -12.28 8.94 11.16
CA GLY A 112 -13.24 9.27 12.23
C GLY A 112 -13.86 8.08 12.95
N GLY A 113 -13.28 6.88 12.83
CA GLY A 113 -13.67 5.68 13.56
C GLY A 113 -13.02 5.59 14.94
N ARG A 114 -13.40 4.57 15.71
CA ARG A 114 -12.84 4.26 17.02
C ARG A 114 -12.20 2.88 17.02
N VAL A 115 -11.08 2.76 17.72
CA VAL A 115 -10.40 1.49 17.99
C VAL A 115 -10.78 1.05 19.40
N SER A 116 -11.49 -0.06 19.53
CA SER A 116 -11.93 -0.58 20.83
C SER A 116 -10.98 -1.63 21.41
N ARG A 117 -10.24 -2.33 20.55
CA ARG A 117 -9.22 -3.30 20.95
C ARG A 117 -8.11 -3.33 19.92
N PHE A 118 -6.88 -3.39 20.41
CA PHE A 118 -5.66 -3.52 19.63
C PHE A 118 -4.87 -4.70 20.18
N ARG A 119 -4.55 -5.70 19.34
CA ARG A 119 -3.74 -6.85 19.75
C ARG A 119 -2.72 -7.18 18.68
N VAL A 120 -1.49 -7.39 19.11
CA VAL A 120 -0.36 -7.77 18.27
C VAL A 120 0.34 -8.98 18.88
N GLY A 121 0.72 -9.94 18.05
CA GLY A 121 1.44 -11.15 18.44
C GLY A 121 2.27 -11.72 17.30
N ARG A 122 3.04 -12.77 17.58
CA ARG A 122 3.88 -13.45 16.57
C ARG A 122 3.06 -14.22 15.54
N ASP A 123 1.90 -14.73 15.94
CA ASP A 123 0.99 -15.49 15.08
C ASP A 123 0.01 -14.60 14.29
N GLY A 124 0.05 -13.29 14.51
CA GLY A 124 -0.84 -12.32 13.88
C GLY A 124 -1.31 -11.22 14.82
N GLY A 125 -2.12 -10.31 14.29
CA GLY A 125 -2.71 -9.19 15.02
C GLY A 125 -4.19 -9.04 14.67
N HIS A 126 -4.88 -8.16 15.39
CA HIS A 126 -6.18 -7.65 14.96
C HIS A 126 -6.50 -6.33 15.67
N VAL A 127 -7.24 -5.48 14.93
CA VAL A 127 -7.89 -4.29 15.45
C VAL A 127 -9.41 -4.47 15.43
N VAL A 128 -10.07 -4.22 16.56
CA VAL A 128 -11.54 -4.17 16.63
C VAL A 128 -11.98 -2.72 16.53
N THR A 129 -12.92 -2.46 15.62
CA THR A 129 -13.38 -1.10 15.29
C THR A 129 -14.86 -1.05 14.93
N ASN A 130 -15.44 0.15 15.00
CA ASN A 130 -16.79 0.45 14.55
C ASN A 130 -16.87 0.96 13.10
N ARG A 131 -15.73 1.11 12.40
CA ARG A 131 -15.66 1.63 11.03
C ARG A 131 -14.73 0.77 10.19
N THR A 132 -15.23 0.31 9.04
CA THR A 132 -14.46 -0.49 8.08
C THR A 132 -14.78 -0.06 6.65
N ASN A 133 -13.75 0.01 5.81
CA ASN A 133 -13.84 0.24 4.37
C ASN A 133 -12.53 -0.23 3.72
N PHE A 134 -12.45 -0.18 2.38
CA PHE A 134 -11.27 -0.67 1.67
C PHE A 134 -10.02 0.17 1.88
N TRP A 135 -10.15 1.47 2.16
CA TRP A 135 -8.99 2.32 2.47
C TRP A 135 -8.32 1.86 3.76
N ILE A 136 -9.10 1.62 4.81
CA ILE A 136 -8.61 1.08 6.08
C ILE A 136 -8.00 -0.30 5.83
N ALA A 137 -8.76 -1.22 5.22
CA ALA A 137 -8.32 -2.59 5.00
C ALA A 137 -7.02 -2.71 4.17
N LEU A 138 -6.83 -1.85 3.18
CA LEU A 138 -5.66 -1.91 2.31
C LEU A 138 -4.50 -1.01 2.78
N ALA A 139 -4.73 -0.13 3.77
CA ALA A 139 -3.72 0.82 4.24
C ALA A 139 -2.37 0.20 4.59
N PRO A 140 -2.29 -0.93 5.33
CA PRO A 140 -1.00 -1.54 5.66
C PRO A 140 -0.14 -1.96 4.45
N TYR A 141 -0.77 -2.14 3.29
CA TYR A 141 -0.14 -2.61 2.06
C TYR A 141 0.35 -1.46 1.16
N PHE A 142 -0.08 -0.23 1.41
CA PHE A 142 0.37 0.93 0.64
C PHE A 142 0.90 2.09 1.48
N PHE A 143 0.65 2.10 2.79
CA PHE A 143 1.10 3.17 3.69
C PHE A 143 2.41 2.74 4.38
N PRO A 144 3.58 3.25 3.98
CA PRO A 144 4.86 2.86 4.55
C PRO A 144 5.09 3.53 5.91
N LEU A 145 4.37 3.04 6.93
CA LEU A 145 4.30 3.62 8.27
C LEU A 145 5.68 4.00 8.84
N TYR A 146 6.66 3.09 8.73
CA TYR A 146 7.99 3.31 9.28
C TYR A 146 8.80 4.39 8.54
N SER A 147 8.61 4.53 7.22
CA SER A 147 9.24 5.62 6.45
C SER A 147 8.62 6.96 6.83
N ILE A 148 7.29 7.01 6.98
CA ILE A 148 6.56 8.21 7.41
C ILE A 148 6.97 8.61 8.83
N LEU A 149 7.10 7.62 9.73
CA LEU A 149 7.56 7.86 11.09
C LEU A 149 9.00 8.40 11.12
N ALA A 150 9.91 7.86 10.30
CA ALA A 150 11.27 8.36 10.18
C ALA A 150 11.31 9.82 9.71
N ILE A 151 10.51 10.18 8.70
CA ILE A 151 10.38 11.56 8.21
C ILE A 151 9.79 12.47 9.29
N ALA A 152 8.73 12.03 9.98
CA ALA A 152 8.08 12.79 11.03
C ALA A 152 9.02 13.05 12.21
N ILE A 153 9.77 12.02 12.65
CA ILE A 153 10.78 12.16 13.73
C ILE A 153 11.86 13.15 13.29
N TYR A 154 12.40 13.01 12.08
CA TYR A 154 13.40 13.95 11.56
C TYR A 154 12.88 15.39 11.52
N GLY A 155 11.65 15.58 11.04
CA GLY A 155 10.99 16.89 10.99
C GLY A 155 10.68 17.47 12.36
N VAL A 156 10.29 16.65 13.34
CA VAL A 156 10.09 17.12 14.73
C VAL A 156 11.42 17.52 15.35
N LEU A 157 12.47 16.71 15.18
CA LEU A 157 13.79 17.01 15.73
C LEU A 157 14.42 18.27 15.11
N SER A 158 14.10 18.62 13.86
CA SER A 158 14.62 19.83 13.21
C SER A 158 14.15 21.13 13.85
N PHE A 159 13.02 21.12 14.59
CA PHE A 159 12.59 22.27 15.39
C PHE A 159 13.46 22.51 16.63
N PHE A 160 14.13 21.47 17.12
CA PHE A 160 14.90 21.52 18.36
C PHE A 160 16.42 21.45 18.14
N TYR A 161 16.86 20.83 17.05
CA TYR A 161 18.27 20.56 16.77
C TYR A 161 18.62 20.80 15.30
N ASN A 162 19.90 21.11 15.03
CA ASN A 162 20.40 21.12 13.65
C ASN A 162 20.59 19.68 13.14
N VAL A 163 19.55 19.14 12.51
CA VAL A 163 19.56 17.77 11.96
C VAL A 163 20.04 17.68 10.51
N GLN A 164 20.40 18.79 9.87
CA GLN A 164 20.88 18.83 8.48
C GLN A 164 22.02 17.83 8.20
N PRO A 165 23.02 17.65 9.10
CA PRO A 165 24.09 16.67 8.87
C PRO A 165 23.61 15.22 8.71
N TYR A 166 22.44 14.89 9.27
CA TYR A 166 21.86 13.55 9.26
C TYR A 166 20.90 13.30 8.09
N GLY A 167 20.74 14.25 7.15
CA GLY A 167 19.84 14.07 5.99
C GLY A 167 20.15 12.80 5.19
N ARG A 168 21.44 12.49 5.00
CA ARG A 168 21.88 11.25 4.33
C ARG A 168 21.47 9.98 5.08
N LEU A 169 21.56 10.00 6.40
CA LEU A 169 21.10 8.89 7.24
C LEU A 169 19.58 8.72 7.12
N LEU A 170 18.81 9.82 7.06
CA LEU A 170 17.37 9.76 6.82
C LEU A 170 17.06 9.02 5.50
N TYR A 171 17.76 9.34 4.40
CA TYR A 171 17.57 8.63 3.13
C TYR A 171 17.84 7.13 3.25
N ALA A 172 18.90 6.72 3.97
CA ALA A 172 19.17 5.31 4.22
C ALA A 172 18.08 4.62 5.06
N VAL A 173 17.57 5.29 6.11
CA VAL A 173 16.46 4.78 6.92
C VAL A 173 15.18 4.66 6.08
N ILE A 174 14.88 5.65 5.23
CA ILE A 174 13.75 5.59 4.31
C ILE A 174 13.93 4.40 3.34
N GLY A 175 15.10 4.23 2.74
CA GLY A 175 15.40 3.09 1.87
C GLY A 175 15.17 1.74 2.54
N ALA A 176 15.69 1.56 3.77
CA ALA A 176 15.51 0.34 4.54
C ALA A 176 14.04 0.09 4.92
N THR A 177 13.35 1.11 5.43
CA THR A 177 11.95 1.00 5.87
C THR A 177 10.97 0.84 4.71
N TRP A 178 11.28 1.42 3.54
CA TRP A 178 10.48 1.25 2.34
C TRP A 178 10.68 -0.13 1.73
N ALA A 179 11.92 -0.64 1.67
CA ALA A 179 12.18 -2.01 1.26
C ALA A 179 11.55 -3.02 2.24
N PHE A 180 11.54 -2.73 3.55
CA PHE A 180 10.77 -3.46 4.55
C PHE A 180 9.29 -3.52 4.19
N HIS A 181 8.68 -2.36 3.92
CA HIS A 181 7.27 -2.27 3.56
C HIS A 181 6.95 -3.09 2.31
N LEU A 182 7.73 -2.96 1.25
CA LEU A 182 7.50 -3.68 -0.01
C LEU A 182 7.72 -5.20 0.12
N THR A 183 8.83 -5.63 0.71
CA THR A 183 9.13 -7.06 0.84
C THR A 183 8.05 -7.78 1.64
N PHE A 184 7.58 -7.19 2.75
CA PHE A 184 6.47 -7.75 3.51
C PHE A 184 5.14 -7.70 2.75
N THR A 185 4.81 -6.59 2.10
CA THR A 185 3.61 -6.46 1.24
C THR A 185 3.57 -7.56 0.19
N CYS A 186 4.64 -7.71 -0.60
CA CYS A 186 4.76 -8.75 -1.62
C CYS A 186 4.68 -10.16 -1.02
N SER A 187 5.27 -10.39 0.16
CA SER A 187 5.22 -11.71 0.82
C SER A 187 3.86 -12.07 1.42
N MET A 188 3.01 -11.08 1.70
CA MET A 188 1.72 -11.27 2.37
C MET A 188 0.55 -11.31 1.39
N ILE A 189 0.65 -10.69 0.22
CA ILE A 189 -0.37 -10.75 -0.84
C ILE A 189 -0.76 -12.20 -1.19
N PRO A 190 0.18 -13.16 -1.40
CA PRO A 190 -0.16 -14.55 -1.72
C PRO A 190 -0.83 -15.32 -0.59
N LYS A 191 -0.81 -14.80 0.66
CA LYS A 191 -1.33 -15.50 1.84
C LYS A 191 -2.84 -15.33 2.07
N ASN A 192 -3.58 -14.90 1.05
CA ASN A 192 -5.04 -14.79 1.04
C ASN A 192 -5.63 -14.10 2.29
N GLN A 193 -5.02 -12.99 2.71
CA GLN A 193 -5.43 -12.21 3.88
C GLN A 193 -6.88 -11.72 3.73
N THR A 194 -7.62 -11.68 4.84
CA THR A 194 -9.01 -11.20 4.88
C THR A 194 -9.11 -9.77 4.37
N ASP A 195 -8.11 -8.95 4.68
CA ASP A 195 -7.96 -7.54 4.26
C ASP A 195 -8.12 -7.35 2.74
N LEU A 196 -7.60 -8.28 1.94
CA LEU A 196 -7.70 -8.27 0.47
C LEU A 196 -8.96 -8.99 -0.02
N ARG A 197 -9.21 -10.19 0.53
CA ARG A 197 -10.26 -11.08 0.03
C ARG A 197 -11.66 -10.50 0.23
N ASP A 198 -11.89 -9.78 1.32
CA ASP A 198 -13.19 -9.21 1.64
C ASP A 198 -13.60 -8.07 0.68
N HIS A 199 -12.63 -7.49 -0.02
CA HIS A 199 -12.85 -6.47 -1.05
C HIS A 199 -12.66 -6.95 -2.49
N GLY A 200 -12.30 -8.22 -2.67
CA GLY A 200 -11.90 -8.79 -3.95
C GLY A 200 -10.40 -8.59 -4.17
N THR A 201 -9.68 -9.70 -4.31
CA THR A 201 -8.21 -9.71 -4.40
C THR A 201 -7.71 -8.91 -5.60
N PHE A 202 -8.36 -9.03 -6.76
CA PHE A 202 -7.96 -8.31 -7.98
C PHE A 202 -8.04 -6.79 -7.82
N PHE A 203 -9.17 -6.28 -7.32
CA PHE A 203 -9.33 -4.86 -6.97
C PHE A 203 -8.28 -4.40 -5.95
N SER A 204 -8.08 -5.20 -4.90
CA SER A 204 -7.15 -4.85 -3.83
C SER A 204 -5.71 -4.75 -4.33
N VAL A 205 -5.26 -5.72 -5.14
CA VAL A 205 -3.92 -5.71 -5.74
C VAL A 205 -3.75 -4.53 -6.70
N ALA A 206 -4.75 -4.20 -7.52
CA ALA A 206 -4.70 -3.04 -8.41
C ALA A 206 -4.53 -1.72 -7.63
N VAL A 207 -5.29 -1.54 -6.54
CA VAL A 207 -5.17 -0.35 -5.66
C VAL A 207 -3.82 -0.33 -4.96
N ILE A 208 -3.37 -1.44 -4.38
CA ILE A 208 -2.07 -1.55 -3.70
C ILE A 208 -0.93 -1.18 -4.66
N TYR A 209 -0.97 -1.73 -5.88
CA TYR A 209 0.00 -1.43 -6.92
C TYR A 209 0.01 0.06 -7.27
N LEU A 210 -1.16 0.63 -7.58
CA LEU A 210 -1.30 2.02 -7.97
C LEU A 210 -0.79 2.97 -6.89
N MET A 211 -1.15 2.72 -5.64
CA MET A 211 -0.74 3.56 -4.50
C MET A 211 0.77 3.48 -4.25
N ASN A 212 1.37 2.29 -4.27
CA ASN A 212 2.81 2.14 -4.09
C ASN A 212 3.61 2.75 -5.25
N LEU A 213 3.13 2.60 -6.49
CA LEU A 213 3.76 3.22 -7.65
C LEU A 213 3.62 4.75 -7.62
N GLY A 214 2.49 5.26 -7.14
CA GLY A 214 2.29 6.68 -6.86
C GLY A 214 3.30 7.20 -5.84
N LEU A 215 3.48 6.49 -4.72
CA LEU A 215 4.48 6.85 -3.71
C LEU A 215 5.91 6.81 -4.27
N LEU A 216 6.26 5.80 -5.06
CA LEU A 216 7.54 5.76 -5.78
C LEU A 216 7.74 6.95 -6.71
N SER A 217 6.67 7.35 -7.40
CA SER A 217 6.70 8.52 -8.28
C SER A 217 6.96 9.80 -7.48
N VAL A 218 6.32 9.96 -6.31
CA VAL A 218 6.59 11.08 -5.39
C VAL A 218 8.04 11.05 -4.90
N MET A 219 8.54 9.89 -4.49
CA MET A 219 9.95 9.75 -4.06
C MET A 219 10.92 10.10 -5.19
N LEU A 220 10.65 9.69 -6.42
CA LEU A 220 11.45 10.04 -7.59
C LEU A 220 11.47 11.56 -7.85
N ILE A 221 10.31 12.22 -7.75
CA ILE A 221 10.19 13.67 -7.89
C ILE A 221 11.01 14.37 -6.81
N VAL A 222 10.89 13.96 -5.55
CA VAL A 222 11.61 14.57 -4.42
C VAL A 222 13.12 14.32 -4.50
N ALA A 223 13.53 13.14 -4.96
CA ALA A 223 14.95 12.78 -5.08
C ALA A 223 15.63 13.40 -6.32
N SER A 224 14.86 13.86 -7.31
CA SER A 224 15.42 14.48 -8.52
C SER A 224 15.37 16.01 -8.44
N PRO A 225 16.51 16.70 -8.57
CA PRO A 225 16.54 18.16 -8.55
C PRO A 225 15.85 18.81 -9.76
N HIS A 226 15.58 18.04 -10.81
CA HIS A 226 15.11 18.56 -12.09
C HIS A 226 13.74 17.99 -12.50
N ILE A 227 13.13 17.13 -11.69
CA ILE A 227 11.76 16.65 -11.91
C ILE A 227 10.87 17.34 -10.89
N THR A 228 9.84 18.01 -11.40
CA THR A 228 8.81 18.64 -10.56
C THR A 228 7.51 17.85 -10.66
N PHE A 229 6.61 18.08 -9.70
CA PHE A 229 5.24 17.56 -9.78
C PHE A 229 4.52 18.02 -11.05
N VAL A 230 4.77 19.27 -11.50
CA VAL A 230 4.17 19.82 -12.72
C VAL A 230 4.68 19.10 -13.96
N SER A 231 6.01 18.91 -14.09
CA SER A 231 6.57 18.19 -15.23
C SER A 231 6.14 16.72 -15.26
N PHE A 232 6.06 16.06 -14.10
CA PHE A 232 5.55 14.69 -14.01
C PHE A 232 4.08 14.62 -14.41
N GLY A 233 3.25 15.57 -13.97
CA GLY A 233 1.84 15.67 -14.36
C GLY A 233 1.65 15.92 -15.86
N ALA A 234 2.52 16.71 -16.48
CA ALA A 234 2.52 16.92 -17.93
C ALA A 234 2.87 15.64 -18.69
N ASP A 235 3.90 14.89 -18.25
CA ASP A 235 4.24 13.58 -18.82
C ASP A 235 3.09 12.57 -18.66
N LEU A 236 2.40 12.58 -17.50
CA LEU A 236 1.23 11.74 -17.24
C LEU A 236 0.07 12.08 -18.17
N ALA A 237 -0.26 13.37 -18.33
CA ALA A 237 -1.32 13.83 -19.23
C ALA A 237 -1.00 13.50 -20.70
N LYS A 238 0.26 13.62 -21.11
CA LYS A 238 0.72 13.21 -22.45
C LYS A 238 0.51 11.71 -22.66
N ASN A 239 0.89 10.87 -21.70
CA ASN A 239 0.71 9.42 -21.81
C ASN A 239 -0.78 9.02 -21.79
N LEU A 240 -1.62 9.72 -21.03
CA LEU A 240 -3.07 9.55 -21.09
C LEU A 240 -3.63 9.90 -22.48
N GLY A 241 -3.20 11.01 -23.08
CA GLY A 241 -3.59 11.39 -24.44
C GLY A 241 -3.12 10.39 -25.50
N ASN A 242 -1.92 9.83 -25.34
CA ASN A 242 -1.41 8.76 -26.21
C ASN A 242 -2.25 7.49 -26.09
N PHE A 243 -2.59 7.09 -24.87
CA PHE A 243 -3.44 5.94 -24.61
C PHE A 243 -4.84 6.13 -25.21
N SER A 244 -5.45 7.30 -25.02
CA SER A 244 -6.76 7.62 -25.59
C SER A 244 -6.78 7.51 -27.12
N ARG A 245 -5.73 8.01 -27.79
CA ARG A 245 -5.60 7.88 -29.25
C ARG A 245 -5.45 6.44 -29.69
N TRP A 246 -4.60 5.67 -29.01
CA TRP A 246 -4.42 4.24 -29.28
C TRP A 246 -5.72 3.43 -29.15
N VAL A 247 -6.54 3.73 -28.13
CA VAL A 247 -7.87 3.11 -27.98
C VAL A 247 -8.81 3.49 -29.14
N GLY A 248 -8.80 4.75 -29.56
CA GLY A 248 -9.56 5.21 -30.73
C GLY A 248 -9.15 4.46 -32.01
N ASP A 249 -7.86 4.40 -32.31
CA ASP A 249 -7.33 3.70 -33.48
C ASP A 249 -7.68 2.20 -33.46
N LEU A 250 -7.68 1.57 -32.29
CA LEU A 250 -8.06 0.17 -32.12
C LEU A 250 -9.56 -0.05 -32.38
N SER A 251 -10.40 0.86 -31.89
CA SER A 251 -11.84 0.84 -32.14
C SER A 251 -12.15 1.00 -33.63
N ASP A 252 -11.50 1.95 -34.30
CA ASP A 252 -11.70 2.20 -35.73
C ASP A 252 -11.30 0.97 -36.57
N LYS A 253 -10.16 0.34 -36.26
CA LYS A 253 -9.73 -0.91 -36.91
C LYS A 253 -10.70 -2.07 -36.69
N PHE A 254 -11.26 -2.19 -35.49
CA PHE A 254 -12.22 -3.25 -35.18
C PHE A 254 -13.52 -3.05 -35.98
N VAL A 255 -14.03 -1.82 -36.05
CA VAL A 255 -15.21 -1.48 -36.85
C VAL A 255 -14.96 -1.79 -38.33
N GLN A 256 -13.83 -1.33 -38.89
CA GLN A 256 -13.49 -1.59 -40.29
C GLN A 256 -13.30 -3.09 -40.59
N GLY A 257 -12.66 -3.83 -39.68
CA GLY A 257 -12.45 -5.27 -39.83
C GLY A 257 -13.70 -6.12 -39.68
N ALA A 258 -14.75 -5.62 -39.01
CA ALA A 258 -16.05 -6.31 -38.90
C ALA A 258 -16.96 -6.11 -40.13
N HIS A 259 -16.60 -5.19 -41.03
CA HIS A 259 -17.32 -4.92 -42.28
C HIS A 259 -16.76 -5.70 -43.49
N HIS A 260 -15.78 -6.58 -43.28
CA HIS A 260 -15.20 -7.49 -44.26
C HIS A 260 -15.39 -8.95 -43.84
#